data_AF-A0A0K0D4F9-F1
#
_entry.id   AF-A0A0K0D4F9-F1
#
_cell.length_a   1.000
_cell.length_b   1.000
_cell.length_c   1.000
_cell.angle_alpha   90.00
_cell.angle_beta   90.00
_cell.angle_gamma   90.00
#
_symmetry.space_group_name_H-M   'P 1'
#
loop_
_entity.id
_entity.type
_entity.pdbx_description
1 polymer ?
#
loop_
_entity_poly.entity_id
_entity_poly.type
_entity_poly.pdbx_seq_one_letter_code
_entity_poly.pdbx_strand_id
1 'polypeptide(L)'
;MLRTTHRAYMAGMRSSDLRNPSHLRDPGEYTSTTKHRWVGHIMRRTDDRWTKRTVEWTPRECKRPLGRPPTRWADVFVNKVNQLYPQLHLLYRSRYETGKRYHARARPPP
;
A
#
# COMPACT_ATOMS: atom_id res chain seq x y z
N MET A 1 -4.30 -25.18 -44.60
CA MET A 1 -5.42 -25.03 -43.64
C MET A 1 -4.90 -25.02 -42.19
N LEU A 2 -4.36 -23.90 -41.68
CA LEU A 2 -3.90 -23.80 -40.27
C LEU A 2 -4.07 -22.37 -39.73
N ARG A 3 -5.31 -21.85 -39.67
CA ARG A 3 -5.61 -20.52 -39.09
C ARG A 3 -6.81 -20.52 -38.13
N THR A 4 -7.19 -21.67 -37.60
CA THR A 4 -8.38 -21.85 -36.74
C THR A 4 -8.06 -22.15 -35.27
N THR A 5 -6.79 -22.31 -34.89
CA THR A 5 -6.41 -22.80 -33.55
C THR A 5 -6.24 -21.71 -32.49
N HIS A 6 -5.63 -20.56 -32.83
CA HIS A 6 -5.29 -19.54 -31.83
C HIS A 6 -6.52 -18.83 -31.24
N ARG A 7 -7.53 -18.53 -32.07
CA ARG A 7 -8.78 -17.89 -31.61
C ARG A 7 -9.62 -18.83 -30.73
N ALA A 8 -9.64 -20.12 -31.04
CA ALA A 8 -10.33 -21.12 -30.24
C ALA A 8 -9.62 -21.37 -28.89
N TYR A 9 -8.28 -21.42 -28.90
CA TYR A 9 -7.47 -21.53 -27.69
C TYR A 9 -7.70 -20.34 -26.72
N MET A 10 -7.87 -19.13 -27.25
CA MET A 10 -8.14 -17.91 -26.48
C MET A 10 -9.61 -17.76 -26.04
N ALA A 11 -10.54 -18.50 -26.66
CA ALA A 11 -11.97 -18.43 -26.35
C ALA A 11 -12.29 -19.23 -25.09
N GLY A 12 -12.22 -18.58 -23.92
CA GLY A 12 -12.58 -19.18 -22.63
C GLY A 12 -11.50 -19.06 -21.54
N MET A 13 -10.30 -18.60 -21.89
CA MET A 13 -9.27 -18.31 -20.88
C MET A 13 -9.64 -17.09 -20.04
N ARG A 14 -9.45 -17.20 -18.73
CA ARG A 14 -9.61 -16.08 -17.81
C ARG A 14 -8.40 -15.16 -17.93
N SER A 15 -8.56 -13.90 -17.52
CA SER A 15 -7.44 -12.94 -17.55
C SER A 15 -6.25 -13.38 -16.69
N SER A 16 -6.48 -14.18 -15.65
CA SER A 16 -5.46 -14.85 -14.84
C SER A 16 -4.58 -15.79 -15.66
N ASP A 17 -5.19 -16.54 -16.57
CA ASP A 17 -4.55 -17.61 -17.33
C ASP A 17 -3.65 -17.02 -18.43
N LEU A 18 -4.00 -15.82 -18.91
CA LEU A 18 -3.21 -15.04 -19.86
C LEU A 18 -2.01 -14.32 -19.21
N ARG A 19 -2.04 -14.05 -17.90
CA ARG A 19 -0.99 -13.28 -17.21
C ARG A 19 0.31 -14.07 -17.03
N ASN A 20 0.22 -15.38 -16.84
CA ASN A 20 1.40 -16.24 -16.68
C ASN A 20 2.25 -16.30 -17.97
N PRO A 21 1.69 -16.60 -19.16
CA PRO A 21 2.50 -16.65 -20.40
C PRO A 21 2.89 -15.27 -20.95
N SER A 22 2.13 -14.21 -20.66
CA SER A 22 2.40 -12.88 -21.24
C SER A 22 3.56 -12.14 -20.57
N HIS A 23 4.03 -12.59 -19.40
CA HIS A 23 5.06 -11.93 -18.59
C HIS A 23 4.76 -10.44 -18.32
N LEU A 24 3.51 -10.01 -18.51
CA LEU A 24 3.10 -8.63 -18.34
C LEU A 24 2.98 -8.32 -16.86
N ARG A 25 3.60 -7.22 -16.43
CA ARG A 25 3.46 -6.73 -15.07
C ARG A 25 2.00 -6.41 -14.77
N ASP A 26 1.52 -6.76 -13.59
CA ASP A 26 0.16 -6.42 -13.19
C ASP A 26 -0.05 -4.90 -13.27
N PRO A 27 -1.09 -4.43 -13.99
CA PRO A 27 -1.33 -2.99 -14.15
C PRO A 27 -1.57 -2.28 -12.82
N GLY A 28 -2.26 -2.91 -11.86
CA GLY A 28 -2.51 -2.33 -10.54
C GLY A 28 -1.23 -2.16 -9.73
N GLU A 29 -0.37 -3.19 -9.75
CA GLU A 29 0.95 -3.15 -9.13
C GLU A 29 1.87 -2.10 -9.78
N TYR A 30 1.86 -2.01 -11.11
CA TYR A 30 2.63 -1.01 -11.85
C TYR A 30 2.17 0.41 -11.48
N THR A 31 0.87 0.69 -11.58
CA THR A 31 0.30 1.99 -11.24
C THR A 31 0.59 2.34 -9.78
N SER A 32 0.44 1.41 -8.86
CA SER A 32 0.77 1.60 -7.45
C SER A 32 2.25 1.97 -7.27
N THR A 33 3.15 1.21 -7.87
CA THR A 33 4.60 1.44 -7.75
C THR A 33 5.01 2.80 -8.32
N THR A 34 4.47 3.17 -9.47
CA THR A 34 4.75 4.46 -10.12
C THR A 34 4.21 5.62 -9.28
N LYS A 35 3.01 5.50 -8.71
CA LYS A 35 2.45 6.49 -7.78
C LYS A 35 3.33 6.65 -6.54
N HIS A 36 3.76 5.55 -5.91
CA HIS A 36 4.65 5.60 -4.74
C HIS A 36 6.00 6.24 -5.07
N ARG A 37 6.59 5.94 -6.23
CA ARG A 37 7.84 6.57 -6.70
C ARG A 37 7.67 8.08 -6.89
N TRP A 38 6.57 8.51 -7.50
CA TRP A 38 6.27 9.92 -7.70
C TRP A 38 6.06 10.63 -6.36
N VAL A 39 5.24 10.09 -5.46
CA VAL A 39 5.05 10.65 -4.10
C VAL A 39 6.38 10.74 -3.37
N GLY A 40 7.19 9.68 -3.37
CA GLY A 40 8.50 9.68 -2.74
C GLY A 40 9.47 10.72 -3.34
N HIS A 41 9.35 11.01 -4.64
CA HIS A 41 10.10 12.11 -5.27
C HIS A 41 9.65 13.48 -4.78
N ILE A 42 8.34 13.72 -4.67
CA ILE A 42 7.79 14.97 -4.14
C ILE A 42 8.20 15.18 -2.68
N MET A 43 8.11 14.14 -1.84
CA MET A 43 8.47 14.22 -0.42
C MET A 43 9.96 14.54 -0.19
N ARG A 44 10.86 14.15 -1.11
CA ARG A 44 12.30 14.44 -1.03
C ARG A 44 12.66 15.88 -1.40
N ARG A 45 11.75 16.62 -2.05
CA ARG A 45 12.01 18.03 -2.40
C ARG A 45 11.97 18.91 -1.16
N THR A 46 12.81 19.92 -1.12
CA THR A 46 12.84 20.95 -0.07
C THR A 46 12.00 22.18 -0.42
N ASP A 47 11.46 22.25 -1.64
CA ASP A 47 10.64 23.35 -2.10
C ASP A 47 9.19 23.27 -1.59
N ASP A 48 8.56 24.43 -1.41
CA ASP A 48 7.19 24.55 -0.90
C ASP A 48 6.17 24.75 -2.04
N ARG A 49 6.36 23.99 -3.13
CA ARG A 49 5.46 24.06 -4.28
C ARG A 49 4.08 23.52 -3.92
N TRP A 50 3.07 24.01 -4.61
CA TRP A 50 1.67 23.58 -4.45
C TRP A 50 1.51 22.04 -4.49
N THR A 51 2.34 21.34 -5.28
CA THR A 51 2.32 19.89 -5.43
C THR A 51 2.70 19.18 -4.13
N LYS A 52 3.69 19.68 -3.40
CA LYS A 52 4.09 19.14 -2.09
C LYS A 52 3.02 19.44 -1.04
N ARG A 53 2.56 20.68 -0.98
CA ARG A 53 1.47 21.11 -0.09
C ARG A 53 0.20 20.26 -0.28
N THR A 54 -0.14 19.91 -1.52
CA THR A 54 -1.31 19.08 -1.84
C THR A 54 -1.13 17.62 -1.39
N VAL A 55 0.07 17.06 -1.54
CA VAL A 55 0.34 15.68 -1.12
C VAL A 55 0.43 15.57 0.41
N GLU A 56 0.97 16.58 1.09
CA GLU A 56 1.04 16.65 2.56
C GLU A 56 -0.29 17.10 3.19
N TRP A 57 -1.23 17.60 2.38
CA TRP A 57 -2.49 18.14 2.88
C TRP A 57 -3.28 17.06 3.63
N THR A 58 -3.52 17.34 4.92
CA THR A 58 -4.37 16.53 5.77
C THR A 58 -5.63 17.34 6.07
N PRO A 59 -6.84 16.82 5.79
CA PRO A 59 -8.07 17.54 6.09
C PRO A 59 -8.21 17.72 7.61
N ARG A 60 -8.28 18.97 8.06
CA ARG A 60 -8.27 19.34 9.49
C ARG A 60 -9.63 19.18 10.17
N GLU A 61 -10.72 19.25 9.42
CA GLU A 61 -12.09 19.31 9.96
C GLU A 61 -12.87 17.99 9.86
N CYS A 62 -12.20 16.87 9.59
CA CYS A 62 -12.86 15.59 9.61
C CYS A 62 -13.06 15.11 11.06
N LYS A 63 -14.32 15.15 11.53
CA LYS A 63 -14.69 14.41 12.75
C LYS A 63 -14.34 12.94 12.55
N ARG A 64 -13.66 12.36 13.53
CA ARG A 64 -13.28 10.94 13.49
C ARG A 64 -14.57 10.09 13.37
N PRO A 65 -14.65 9.15 12.42
CA PRO A 65 -15.79 8.24 12.38
C PRO A 65 -15.86 7.45 13.69
N LEU A 66 -17.07 7.33 14.25
CA LEU A 66 -17.33 6.46 15.40
C LEU A 66 -17.10 5.01 14.96
N GLY A 67 -16.20 4.29 15.64
CA GLY A 67 -15.88 2.89 15.34
C GLY A 67 -14.39 2.61 15.16
N ARG A 68 -14.07 1.53 14.44
CA ARG A 68 -12.69 1.07 14.25
C ARG A 68 -11.89 2.16 13.52
N PRO A 69 -10.69 2.53 14.02
CA PRO A 69 -9.79 3.42 13.31
C PRO A 69 -9.59 2.93 11.86
N PRO A 70 -9.58 3.82 10.85
CA PRO A 70 -9.17 3.43 9.51
C PRO A 70 -7.76 2.84 9.55
N THR A 71 -7.55 1.78 8.77
CA THR A 71 -6.25 1.14 8.59
C THR A 71 -5.24 2.22 8.22
N ARG A 72 -4.20 2.40 9.04
CA ARG A 72 -3.18 3.40 8.79
C ARG A 72 -2.31 2.91 7.64
N TRP A 73 -1.70 3.85 6.92
CA TRP A 73 -0.72 3.49 5.88
C TRP A 73 0.44 2.66 6.42
N ALA A 74 0.88 2.93 7.66
CA ALA A 74 1.87 2.10 8.36
C ALA A 74 1.42 0.64 8.49
N ASP A 75 0.14 0.38 8.74
CA ASP A 75 -0.42 -0.98 8.86
C ASP A 75 -0.34 -1.75 7.52
N VAL A 76 -0.36 -1.05 6.38
CA VAL A 76 -0.15 -1.65 5.06
C VAL A 76 1.30 -2.12 4.91
N PHE A 77 2.28 -1.31 5.32
CA PHE A 77 3.69 -1.70 5.32
C PHE A 77 3.94 -2.86 6.28
N VAL A 78 3.39 -2.80 7.49
CA VAL A 78 3.40 -3.87 8.49
C VAL A 78 2.94 -5.19 7.87
N ASN A 79 1.77 -5.19 7.24
CA ASN A 79 1.19 -6.38 6.63
C ASN A 79 2.03 -6.88 5.46
N LYS A 80 2.58 -5.98 4.62
CA LYS A 80 3.42 -6.38 3.50
C LYS A 80 4.73 -7.03 3.97
N VAL A 81 5.36 -6.48 5.00
CA VAL A 81 6.57 -7.05 5.60
C VAL A 81 6.27 -8.42 6.23
N ASN A 82 5.16 -8.55 6.96
CA ASN A 82 4.74 -9.82 7.56
C ASN A 82 4.45 -10.90 6.49
N GLN A 83 3.90 -10.52 5.33
CA GLN A 83 3.66 -11.44 4.21
C GLN A 83 4.96 -11.92 3.55
N LEU A 84 5.96 -11.05 3.41
CA LEU A 84 7.21 -11.35 2.71
C LEU A 84 8.24 -12.06 3.61
N TYR A 85 8.23 -11.76 4.92
CA TYR A 85 9.23 -12.25 5.88
C TYR A 85 8.55 -12.75 7.16
N PRO A 86 7.91 -13.93 7.15
CA PRO A 86 7.20 -14.48 8.31
C PRO A 86 8.10 -14.65 9.54
N GLN A 87 9.40 -14.87 9.35
CA GLN A 87 10.41 -14.95 10.41
C GLN A 87 10.61 -13.64 11.19
N LEU A 88 10.25 -12.49 10.61
CA LEU A 88 10.36 -11.18 11.26
C LEU A 88 9.09 -10.73 12.00
N HIS A 89 8.00 -11.51 11.90
CA HIS A 89 6.70 -11.14 12.46
C HIS A 89 6.76 -10.91 13.98
N LEU A 90 7.51 -11.75 14.73
CA LEU A 90 7.64 -11.64 16.18
C LEU A 90 8.37 -10.36 16.63
N LEU A 91 9.44 -9.99 15.94
CA LEU A 91 10.24 -8.79 16.24
C LEU A 91 9.44 -7.51 15.98
N TYR A 92 8.70 -7.52 14.88
CA TYR A 92 7.91 -6.39 14.46
C TYR A 92 6.72 -6.21 15.43
N ARG A 93 5.94 -7.27 15.71
CA ARG A 93 4.82 -7.25 16.67
C ARG A 93 5.21 -6.71 18.06
N SER A 94 6.35 -7.16 18.60
CA SER A 94 6.91 -6.67 19.87
C SER A 94 7.11 -5.15 19.84
N ARG A 95 7.80 -4.62 18.82
CA ARG A 95 8.09 -3.17 18.71
C ARG A 95 6.82 -2.31 18.61
N TYR A 96 5.79 -2.75 17.87
CA TYR A 96 4.51 -2.02 17.76
C TYR A 96 3.70 -2.02 19.06
N GLU A 97 3.72 -3.13 19.80
CA GLU A 97 3.03 -3.23 21.09
C GLU A 97 3.71 -2.37 22.16
N THR A 98 5.05 -2.31 22.20
CA THR A 98 5.78 -1.43 23.10
C THR A 98 5.50 0.04 22.80
N GLY A 99 5.50 0.45 21.52
CA GLY A 99 5.18 1.81 21.08
C GLY A 99 3.80 2.32 21.54
N LYS A 100 2.76 1.47 21.49
CA LYS A 100 1.41 1.81 21.99
C LYS A 100 1.39 2.04 23.51
N ARG A 101 2.20 1.30 24.28
CA ARG A 101 2.27 1.41 25.75
C ARG A 101 2.92 2.71 26.22
N TYR A 102 3.82 3.31 25.44
CA TYR A 102 4.41 4.62 25.76
C TYR A 102 3.36 5.74 25.67
N HIS A 103 2.57 5.78 24.60
CA HIS A 103 1.53 6.80 24.43
C HIS A 103 0.37 6.67 25.44
N ALA A 104 0.09 5.46 25.94
CA ALA A 104 -0.96 5.24 26.95
C ALA A 104 -0.58 5.79 28.34
N ARG A 105 0.72 5.87 28.67
CA ARG A 105 1.23 6.35 29.98
C ARG A 105 1.50 7.85 30.02
N ALA A 106 1.54 8.52 28.87
CA ALA A 106 1.88 9.94 28.74
C ALA A 106 0.65 10.87 28.71
N ARG A 107 -0.51 10.46 29.26
CA ARG A 107 -1.60 11.40 29.55
C ARG A 107 -1.29 12.06 30.90
N PRO A 108 -1.01 13.37 30.96
CA PRO A 108 -0.95 14.05 32.25
C PRO A 108 -2.34 14.01 32.89
N PRO A 109 -2.43 13.90 34.24
CA PRO A 109 -3.71 14.03 34.95
C PRO A 109 -4.33 15.43 34.71
N PRO A 110 -5.65 15.58 34.90
CA PRO A 110 -6.40 16.78 34.52
C PRO A 110 -5.88 18.07 35.14
#